data_AF-A0A076G4Y5-F1
#
_entry.id   AF-A0A076G4Y5-F1
#
_cell.length_a   1.000
_cell.length_b   1.000
_cell.length_c   1.000
_cell.angle_alpha   90.00
_cell.angle_beta   90.00
_cell.angle_gamma   90.00
#
_symmetry.space_group_name_H-M   'P 1'
#
loop_
_entity.id
_entity.type
_entity.pdbx_description
1 polymer ?
#
loop_
_entity_poly.entity_id
_entity_poly.type
_entity_poly.pdbx_seq_one_letter_code
_entity_poly.pdbx_strand_id
1 'polypeptide(L)'
;MKSISHMILLFLAQIGLVISSIFIVILNFYIQPNNNFLGLNVCIAIISVAYILYFIWKNFSEVLKGWDIKLVYGALSLIFLVIVGTSGTFLHLYSIRDQQKFTKTNEQDAKSKEFGIIQKLGHENDVYIKLGNTRTSWALTRLVVVPDASGASMYLMNGYCALNYSDVSSQDMKQEMIKNISKDKLAKERLDIPKMAIMMHEFAHCIDIKRDYLTFNINAANSDKTTILGTNAIAPKFRSHVKDLMSYQELGSASTLWKEVFADLYMAGYLYVNHPSIADQAVNNWSKLRAKNTKDDEGHSTSCWLNIAQTLPKPRSNNELINWADNIRSTSKCKSDFYKS
;
A
#
# COMPACT_ATOMS: atom_id res chain seq x y z
N MET A 1 43.94 -18.47 24.58
CA MET A 1 43.18 -18.21 23.33
C MET A 1 41.88 -19.03 23.17
N LYS A 2 41.80 -20.32 23.58
CA LYS A 2 40.57 -21.13 23.42
C LYS A 2 39.33 -20.61 24.17
N SER A 3 39.49 -19.96 25.33
CA SER A 3 38.38 -19.46 26.17
C SER A 3 37.58 -18.31 25.54
N ILE A 4 38.26 -17.32 24.94
CA ILE A 4 37.63 -16.14 24.34
C ILE A 4 36.76 -16.53 23.13
N SER A 5 37.26 -17.44 22.27
CA SER A 5 36.50 -17.93 21.11
C SER A 5 35.20 -18.64 21.51
N HIS A 6 35.19 -19.41 22.60
CA HIS A 6 33.96 -20.08 23.05
C HIS A 6 32.95 -19.11 23.66
N MET A 7 33.42 -18.04 24.35
CA MET A 7 32.55 -16.97 24.85
C MET A 7 31.91 -16.16 23.71
N ILE A 8 32.68 -15.84 22.67
CA ILE A 8 32.16 -15.16 21.47
C ILE A 8 31.08 -16.02 20.81
N LEU A 9 31.33 -17.32 20.64
CA LEU A 9 30.37 -18.24 20.04
C LEU A 9 29.10 -18.44 20.90
N LEU A 10 29.23 -18.41 22.24
CA LEU A 10 28.06 -18.47 23.14
C LEU A 10 27.17 -17.23 22.97
N PHE A 11 27.80 -16.05 22.91
CA PHE A 11 27.10 -14.80 22.70
C PHE A 11 26.39 -14.78 21.33
N LEU A 12 27.07 -15.24 20.27
CA LEU A 12 26.48 -15.40 18.95
C LEU A 12 25.33 -16.42 18.94
N ALA A 13 25.43 -17.52 19.67
CA ALA A 13 24.37 -18.51 19.78
C ALA A 13 23.12 -17.93 20.48
N GLN A 14 23.31 -17.16 21.55
CA GLN A 14 22.21 -16.48 22.24
C GLN A 14 21.53 -15.45 21.34
N ILE A 15 22.30 -14.62 20.64
CA ILE A 15 21.79 -13.67 19.65
C ILE A 15 21.02 -14.41 18.54
N GLY A 16 21.61 -15.46 17.98
CA GLY A 16 21.00 -16.27 16.93
C GLY A 16 19.69 -16.92 17.37
N LEU A 17 19.60 -17.38 18.62
CA LEU A 17 18.38 -17.95 19.20
C LEU A 17 17.28 -16.90 19.34
N VAL A 18 17.59 -15.74 19.90
CA VAL A 18 16.61 -14.65 20.11
C VAL A 18 16.11 -14.14 18.77
N ILE A 19 17.02 -13.83 17.84
CA ILE A 19 16.69 -13.31 16.52
C ILE A 19 15.86 -14.32 15.73
N SER A 20 16.27 -15.60 15.69
CA SER A 20 15.54 -16.63 14.95
C SER A 20 14.17 -16.93 15.56
N SER A 21 14.05 -16.89 16.89
CA SER A 21 12.75 -17.06 17.57
C SER A 21 11.79 -15.93 17.20
N ILE A 22 12.28 -14.67 17.17
CA ILE A 22 11.49 -13.52 16.73
C ILE A 22 11.06 -13.71 15.26
N PHE A 23 11.98 -14.09 14.37
CA PHE A 23 11.66 -14.31 12.96
C PHE A 23 10.69 -15.47 12.73
N ILE A 24 10.81 -16.61 13.43
CA ILE A 24 9.86 -17.73 13.31
C ILE A 24 8.44 -17.29 13.65
N VAL A 25 8.28 -16.47 14.69
CA VAL A 25 6.95 -15.98 15.07
C VAL A 25 6.44 -14.94 14.07
N ILE A 26 7.28 -14.02 13.58
CA ILE A 26 6.90 -13.09 12.52
C ILE A 26 6.47 -13.84 11.25
N LEU A 27 7.25 -14.82 10.82
CA LEU A 27 7.02 -15.57 9.59
C LEU A 27 5.75 -16.44 9.67
N ASN A 28 5.52 -17.17 10.77
CA ASN A 28 4.35 -18.05 10.85
C ASN A 28 3.00 -17.30 10.95
N PHE A 29 2.97 -16.12 11.57
CA PHE A 29 1.71 -15.43 11.84
C PHE A 29 1.35 -14.36 10.81
N TYR A 30 2.30 -13.90 9.99
CA TYR A 30 2.12 -12.65 9.27
C TYR A 30 2.58 -12.63 7.82
N ILE A 31 3.63 -13.36 7.47
CA ILE A 31 4.15 -13.39 6.11
C ILE A 31 4.09 -14.85 5.72
N GLN A 32 3.10 -15.33 4.94
CA GLN A 32 3.13 -16.71 4.44
C GLN A 32 4.50 -16.96 3.79
N PRO A 33 5.45 -17.65 4.44
CA PRO A 33 6.84 -17.57 4.03
C PRO A 33 7.05 -18.48 2.83
N ASN A 34 8.09 -18.23 2.05
CA ASN A 34 8.74 -19.33 1.36
C ASN A 34 9.25 -20.32 2.44
N ASN A 35 8.83 -21.58 2.36
CA ASN A 35 9.18 -22.65 3.29
C ASN A 35 10.69 -22.71 3.63
N ASN A 36 11.54 -22.27 2.70
CA ASN A 36 13.00 -22.22 2.86
C ASN A 36 13.47 -21.23 3.94
N PHE A 37 12.84 -20.06 4.06
CA PHE A 37 13.27 -19.03 5.03
C PHE A 37 12.80 -19.35 6.45
N LEU A 38 11.61 -19.94 6.58
CA LEU A 38 11.13 -20.50 7.85
C LEU A 38 12.02 -21.66 8.30
N GLY A 39 12.36 -22.58 7.39
CA GLY A 39 13.28 -23.69 7.65
C GLY A 39 14.65 -23.22 8.13
N LEU A 40 15.23 -22.20 7.51
CA LEU A 40 16.51 -21.62 7.92
C LEU A 40 16.50 -21.09 9.36
N ASN A 41 15.46 -20.32 9.73
CA ASN A 41 15.37 -19.77 11.09
C ASN A 41 15.16 -20.88 12.14
N VAL A 42 14.39 -21.93 11.81
CA VAL A 42 14.27 -23.12 12.66
C VAL A 42 15.63 -23.81 12.84
N CYS A 43 16.40 -23.98 11.76
CA CYS A 43 17.75 -24.56 11.84
C CYS A 43 18.69 -23.71 12.71
N ILE A 44 18.69 -22.38 12.57
CA ILE A 44 19.54 -21.49 13.38
C ILE A 44 19.13 -21.57 14.86
N ALA A 45 17.84 -21.58 15.17
CA ALA A 45 17.36 -21.77 16.54
C ALA A 45 17.84 -23.10 17.14
N ILE A 46 17.72 -24.21 16.40
CA ILE A 46 18.18 -25.54 16.82
C ILE A 46 19.70 -25.56 17.06
N ILE A 47 20.49 -25.02 16.12
CA ILE A 47 21.96 -24.96 16.23
C ILE A 47 22.37 -24.11 17.42
N SER A 48 21.73 -22.96 17.63
CA SER A 48 21.98 -22.10 18.78
C SER A 48 21.68 -22.79 20.11
N VAL A 49 20.54 -23.48 20.23
CA VAL A 49 20.21 -24.26 21.44
C VAL A 49 21.23 -25.38 21.65
N ALA A 50 21.58 -26.13 20.61
CA ALA A 50 22.55 -27.22 20.68
C ALA A 50 23.93 -26.73 21.13
N TYR A 51 24.38 -25.57 20.62
CA TYR A 51 25.65 -24.98 21.01
C TYR A 51 25.65 -24.49 22.47
N ILE A 52 24.57 -23.83 22.91
CA ILE A 52 24.41 -23.40 24.31
C ILE A 52 24.44 -24.60 25.25
N LEU A 53 23.71 -25.68 24.92
CA LEU A 53 23.71 -26.94 25.65
C LEU A 53 25.10 -27.57 25.74
N TYR A 54 25.81 -27.64 24.61
CA TYR A 54 27.18 -28.15 24.56
C TYR A 54 28.14 -27.30 25.40
N PHE A 55 28.04 -25.97 25.33
CA PHE A 55 28.88 -25.07 26.12
C PHE A 55 28.62 -25.25 27.62
N ILE A 56 27.35 -25.36 28.03
CA ILE A 56 26.98 -25.61 29.43
C ILE A 56 27.55 -26.96 29.90
N TRP A 57 27.32 -28.02 29.13
CA TRP A 57 27.83 -29.36 29.46
C TRP A 57 29.36 -29.38 29.57
N LYS A 58 30.06 -28.81 28.60
CA LYS A 58 31.53 -28.84 28.57
C LYS A 58 32.16 -28.09 29.74
N ASN A 59 31.63 -26.94 30.12
CA ASN A 59 32.24 -26.07 31.14
C ASN A 59 31.73 -26.33 32.55
N PHE A 60 30.53 -26.91 32.69
CA PHE A 60 29.89 -27.12 33.99
C PHE A 60 29.55 -28.59 34.27
N SER A 61 29.99 -29.55 33.46
CA SER A 61 29.69 -31.00 33.66
C SER A 61 30.03 -31.51 35.06
N GLU A 62 31.14 -31.09 35.65
CA GLU A 62 31.53 -31.47 37.02
C GLU A 62 30.55 -30.94 38.09
N VAL A 63 29.99 -29.74 37.88
CA VAL A 63 28.97 -29.13 38.76
C VAL A 63 27.58 -29.74 38.50
N LEU A 64 27.29 -30.05 37.22
CA LEU A 64 26.03 -30.64 36.77
C LEU A 64 25.91 -32.13 37.13
N LYS A 65 27.02 -32.85 37.37
CA LYS A 65 27.01 -34.25 37.85
C LYS A 65 26.29 -34.42 39.20
N GLY A 66 26.20 -33.36 40.02
CA GLY A 66 25.44 -33.36 41.27
C GLY A 66 23.97 -32.96 41.13
N TRP A 67 23.54 -32.54 39.94
CA TRP A 67 22.18 -32.08 39.65
C TRP A 67 21.46 -33.13 38.80
N ASP A 68 20.18 -33.39 39.08
CA ASP A 68 19.37 -34.29 38.26
C ASP A 68 19.26 -33.69 36.84
N ILE A 69 19.80 -34.41 35.85
CA ILE A 69 19.79 -34.02 34.43
C ILE A 69 18.36 -33.69 33.96
N LYS A 70 17.34 -34.35 34.50
CA LYS A 70 15.92 -34.05 34.22
C LYS A 70 15.53 -32.62 34.63
N LEU A 71 16.12 -32.10 35.70
CA LEU A 71 15.88 -30.77 36.25
C LEU A 71 16.49 -29.69 35.34
N VAL A 72 17.67 -29.95 34.76
CA VAL A 72 18.34 -29.05 33.81
C VAL A 72 17.58 -28.98 32.48
N TYR A 73 17.16 -30.13 31.93
CA TYR A 73 16.30 -30.17 30.75
C TYR A 73 14.95 -29.48 31.02
N GLY A 74 14.33 -29.71 32.18
CA GLY A 74 13.10 -29.05 32.58
C GLY A 74 13.24 -27.52 32.64
N ALA A 75 14.34 -27.01 33.20
CA ALA A 75 14.62 -25.58 33.26
C ALA A 75 14.82 -24.96 31.87
N LEU A 76 15.54 -25.63 30.97
CA LEU A 76 15.77 -25.13 29.61
C LEU A 76 14.50 -25.18 28.73
N SER A 77 13.68 -26.23 28.87
CA SER A 77 12.36 -26.28 28.23
C SER A 77 11.44 -25.18 28.73
N LEU A 78 11.48 -24.87 30.03
CA LEU A 78 10.73 -23.76 30.61
C LEU A 78 11.20 -22.41 30.06
N ILE A 79 12.51 -22.18 29.97
CA ILE A 79 13.08 -20.95 29.39
C ILE A 79 12.65 -20.80 27.92
N PHE A 80 12.71 -21.88 27.13
CA PHE A 80 12.26 -21.86 25.74
C PHE A 80 10.76 -21.52 25.63
N LEU A 81 9.90 -22.15 26.45
CA LEU A 81 8.47 -21.85 26.49
C LEU A 81 8.19 -20.40 26.91
N VAL A 82 8.96 -19.86 27.87
CA VAL A 82 8.85 -18.45 28.29
C VAL A 82 9.29 -17.52 27.16
N ILE A 83 10.38 -17.81 26.45
CA ILE A 83 10.83 -16.98 25.31
C ILE A 83 9.79 -16.99 24.18
N VAL A 84 9.28 -18.16 23.81
CA VAL A 84 8.23 -18.28 22.77
C VAL A 84 6.93 -17.60 23.21
N GLY A 85 6.49 -17.84 24.45
CA GLY A 85 5.27 -17.26 25.00
C GLY A 85 5.33 -15.74 25.14
N THR A 86 6.46 -15.20 25.63
CA THR A 86 6.67 -13.74 25.73
C THR A 86 6.77 -13.09 24.35
N SER A 87 7.43 -13.73 23.38
CA SER A 87 7.49 -13.25 21.99
C SER A 87 6.11 -13.21 21.35
N GLY A 88 5.31 -14.28 21.51
CA GLY A 88 3.93 -14.34 21.01
C GLY A 88 3.03 -13.29 21.67
N THR A 89 3.17 -13.10 22.98
CA THR A 89 2.41 -12.08 23.73
C THR A 89 2.77 -10.67 23.30
N PHE A 90 4.07 -10.36 23.15
CA PHE A 90 4.54 -9.05 22.72
C PHE A 90 4.03 -8.70 21.31
N LEU A 91 4.03 -9.68 20.39
CA LEU A 91 3.52 -9.49 19.03
C LEU A 91 1.98 -9.36 19.01
N HIS A 92 1.27 -10.09 19.86
CA HIS A 92 -0.18 -9.91 20.01
C HIS A 92 -0.53 -8.50 20.52
N LEU A 93 0.21 -8.00 21.52
CA LEU A 93 0.06 -6.63 22.02
C LEU A 93 0.39 -5.58 20.94
N TYR A 94 1.40 -5.84 20.11
CA TYR A 94 1.74 -4.99 18.98
C TYR A 94 0.61 -4.93 17.95
N SER A 95 0.03 -6.09 17.60
CA SER A 95 -1.13 -6.19 16.71
C SER A 95 -2.35 -5.43 17.24
N ILE A 96 -2.68 -5.60 18.53
CA ILE A 96 -3.78 -4.87 19.16
C ILE A 96 -3.54 -3.36 19.09
N ARG A 97 -2.33 -2.90 19.45
CA ARG A 97 -1.97 -1.48 19.39
C ARG A 97 -2.11 -0.92 17.97
N ASP A 98 -1.70 -1.70 16.98
CA ASP A 98 -1.72 -1.30 15.59
C ASP A 98 -3.15 -1.25 15.03
N GLN A 99 -3.99 -2.22 15.41
CA GLN A 99 -5.42 -2.22 15.11
C GLN A 99 -6.13 -1.04 15.79
N GLN A 100 -5.83 -0.73 17.04
CA GLN A 100 -6.37 0.43 17.74
C GLN A 100 -5.98 1.74 17.05
N LYS A 101 -4.71 1.87 16.64
CA LYS A 101 -4.24 3.03 15.87
C LYS A 101 -4.93 3.12 14.51
N PHE A 102 -5.11 1.98 13.82
CA PHE A 102 -5.87 1.91 12.58
C PHE A 102 -7.29 2.42 12.75
N THR A 103 -8.05 1.84 13.68
CA THR A 103 -9.44 2.20 13.94
C THR A 103 -9.57 3.69 14.24
N LYS A 104 -8.70 4.22 15.11
CA LYS A 104 -8.70 5.65 15.44
C LYS A 104 -8.45 6.53 14.21
N THR A 105 -7.43 6.23 13.40
CA THR A 105 -7.13 7.01 12.19
C THR A 105 -8.24 6.89 11.16
N ASN A 106 -8.77 5.69 10.95
CA ASN A 106 -9.86 5.45 10.00
C ASN A 106 -11.15 6.19 10.41
N GLU A 107 -11.47 6.25 11.70
CA GLU A 107 -12.58 7.06 12.22
C GLU A 107 -12.36 8.57 12.04
N GLN A 108 -11.12 9.04 12.20
CA GLN A 108 -10.77 10.44 11.93
C GLN A 108 -10.91 10.76 10.44
N ASP A 109 -10.42 9.88 9.57
CA ASP A 109 -10.55 10.01 8.11
C ASP A 109 -12.01 9.96 7.66
N ALA A 110 -12.82 9.08 8.27
CA ALA A 110 -14.26 8.98 7.98
C ALA A 110 -15.01 10.27 8.30
N LYS A 111 -14.53 11.06 9.27
CA LYS A 111 -15.08 12.36 9.68
C LYS A 111 -14.42 13.54 8.98
N SER A 112 -13.42 13.29 8.13
CA SER A 112 -12.68 14.35 7.44
C SER A 112 -13.51 14.99 6.33
N LYS A 113 -13.28 16.28 6.08
CA LYS A 113 -13.97 16.99 4.99
C LYS A 113 -13.56 16.45 3.64
N GLU A 114 -12.30 16.06 3.50
CA GLU A 114 -11.68 15.50 2.30
C GLU A 114 -12.39 14.19 1.91
N PHE A 115 -12.61 13.29 2.86
CA PHE A 115 -13.35 12.05 2.59
C PHE A 115 -14.82 12.33 2.27
N GLY A 116 -15.47 13.28 2.96
CA GLY A 116 -16.84 13.69 2.64
C GLY A 116 -17.00 14.20 1.21
N ILE A 117 -16.00 14.89 0.66
CA ILE A 117 -15.96 15.30 -0.75
C ILE A 117 -15.89 14.08 -1.68
N ILE A 118 -15.01 13.11 -1.39
CA ILE A 118 -14.92 11.87 -2.17
C ILE A 118 -16.26 11.11 -2.17
N GLN A 119 -16.91 10.99 -1.02
CA GLN A 119 -18.21 10.31 -0.93
C GLN A 119 -19.28 11.02 -1.76
N LYS A 120 -19.31 12.35 -1.72
CA LYS A 120 -20.23 13.16 -2.52
C LYS A 120 -20.00 12.94 -4.02
N LEU A 121 -18.75 13.06 -4.49
CA LEU A 121 -18.41 12.82 -5.89
C LEU A 121 -18.68 11.37 -6.31
N GLY A 122 -18.43 10.41 -5.42
CA GLY A 122 -18.80 9.02 -5.61
C GLY A 122 -20.29 8.88 -5.89
N HIS A 123 -21.15 9.43 -5.03
CA HIS A 123 -22.60 9.39 -5.22
C HIS A 123 -23.03 10.08 -6.53
N GLU A 124 -22.46 11.23 -6.87
CA GLU A 124 -22.73 11.94 -8.14
C GLU A 124 -22.31 11.13 -9.37
N ASN A 125 -21.34 10.23 -9.22
CA ASN A 125 -20.89 9.30 -10.26
C ASN A 125 -21.46 7.90 -10.06
N ASP A 126 -22.56 7.73 -9.32
CA ASP A 126 -23.23 6.45 -9.02
C ASP A 126 -22.29 5.38 -8.41
N VAL A 127 -21.31 5.78 -7.60
CA VAL A 127 -20.32 4.90 -6.97
C VAL A 127 -20.38 5.04 -5.46
N TYR A 128 -20.50 3.91 -4.78
CA TYR A 128 -20.41 3.92 -3.33
C TYR A 128 -18.95 3.81 -2.89
N ILE A 129 -18.47 4.79 -2.12
CA ILE A 129 -17.11 4.82 -1.58
C ILE A 129 -17.14 4.58 -0.07
N LYS A 130 -16.33 3.63 0.38
CA LYS A 130 -16.07 3.35 1.79
C LYS A 130 -14.57 3.46 2.06
N LEU A 131 -14.21 3.84 3.27
CA LEU A 131 -12.85 3.59 3.73
C LEU A 131 -12.64 2.08 3.86
N GLY A 132 -11.48 1.60 3.44
CA GLY A 132 -11.10 0.22 3.64
C GLY A 132 -10.92 -0.12 5.11
N ASN A 133 -10.86 -1.42 5.39
CA ASN A 133 -10.72 -1.95 6.75
C ASN A 133 -9.40 -2.72 6.88
N THR A 134 -9.14 -3.31 8.04
CA THR A 134 -7.89 -4.04 8.28
C THR A 134 -7.62 -5.21 7.33
N ARG A 135 -8.61 -5.69 6.57
CA ARG A 135 -8.48 -6.76 5.56
C ARG A 135 -8.22 -6.25 4.15
N THR A 136 -8.44 -4.97 3.90
CA THR A 136 -8.31 -4.34 2.57
C THR A 136 -7.42 -3.11 2.59
N SER A 137 -6.74 -2.82 3.71
CA SER A 137 -6.06 -1.54 3.95
C SER A 137 -4.58 -1.68 4.29
N TRP A 138 -3.92 -0.55 4.57
CA TRP A 138 -2.54 -0.43 5.02
C TRP A 138 -2.20 -1.27 6.26
N ALA A 139 -3.20 -1.80 6.96
CA ALA A 139 -3.02 -2.80 7.99
C ALA A 139 -2.32 -4.07 7.47
N LEU A 140 -2.50 -4.44 6.18
CA LEU A 140 -1.70 -5.49 5.53
C LEU A 140 -0.23 -5.06 5.32
N THR A 141 0.03 -3.75 5.20
CA THR A 141 1.38 -3.18 4.99
C THR A 141 2.14 -2.86 6.28
N ARG A 142 1.63 -3.14 7.48
CA ARG A 142 2.41 -2.89 8.72
C ARG A 142 3.32 -4.03 9.17
N LEU A 143 3.28 -5.16 8.48
CA LEU A 143 4.21 -6.27 8.76
C LEU A 143 5.50 -6.18 7.99
N VAL A 144 5.61 -5.16 7.16
CA VAL A 144 6.86 -4.82 6.54
C VAL A 144 6.86 -3.30 6.52
N VAL A 145 7.84 -2.69 7.17
CA VAL A 145 8.43 -1.48 6.62
C VAL A 145 8.98 -1.90 5.25
N VAL A 146 8.11 -2.17 4.26
CA VAL A 146 8.56 -2.34 2.88
C VAL A 146 8.82 -0.89 2.50
N PRO A 147 10.06 -0.49 2.17
CA PRO A 147 10.17 0.55 1.17
C PRO A 147 9.25 0.12 0.01
N ASP A 148 8.32 0.98 -0.42
CA ASP A 148 7.36 0.77 -1.54
C ASP A 148 5.93 0.31 -1.17
N ALA A 149 5.55 0.25 0.11
CA ALA A 149 4.12 0.13 0.46
C ALA A 149 3.34 1.40 0.07
N SER A 150 2.32 1.28 -0.81
CA SER A 150 1.59 2.44 -1.32
C SER A 150 0.92 3.25 -0.19
N GLY A 151 1.12 4.57 -0.20
CA GLY A 151 0.60 5.48 0.83
C GLY A 151 -0.92 5.67 0.80
N ALA A 152 -1.53 5.38 -0.35
CA ALA A 152 -2.96 5.30 -0.55
C ALA A 152 -3.25 4.20 -1.59
N SER A 153 -4.47 3.66 -1.58
CA SER A 153 -4.89 2.70 -2.60
C SER A 153 -6.40 2.66 -2.72
N MET A 154 -6.89 2.29 -3.89
CA MET A 154 -8.28 1.98 -4.13
C MET A 154 -8.46 0.52 -4.52
N TYR A 155 -9.36 -0.19 -3.82
CA TYR A 155 -9.76 -1.54 -4.18
C TYR A 155 -11.21 -1.58 -4.66
N LEU A 156 -11.43 -2.34 -5.72
CA LEU A 156 -12.77 -2.68 -6.16
C LEU A 156 -13.30 -3.81 -5.29
N MET A 157 -14.47 -3.58 -4.71
CA MET A 157 -15.22 -4.56 -3.93
C MET A 157 -16.56 -4.82 -4.60
N ASN A 158 -17.26 -5.86 -4.16
CA ASN A 158 -18.59 -6.17 -4.68
C ASN A 158 -19.58 -5.04 -4.34
N GLY A 159 -19.88 -4.19 -5.33
CA GLY A 159 -20.85 -3.09 -5.22
C GLY A 159 -20.31 -1.79 -4.62
N TYR A 160 -19.01 -1.67 -4.34
CA TYR A 160 -18.41 -0.44 -3.81
C TYR A 160 -16.90 -0.36 -4.06
N CYS A 161 -16.31 0.81 -3.87
CA CYS A 161 -14.86 0.99 -3.87
C CYS A 161 -14.34 1.31 -2.46
N ALA A 162 -13.28 0.61 -2.08
CA ALA A 162 -12.62 0.75 -0.79
C ALA A 162 -11.38 1.63 -0.91
N LEU A 163 -11.46 2.85 -0.36
CA LEU A 163 -10.35 3.79 -0.29
C LEU A 163 -9.51 3.52 0.95
N ASN A 164 -8.22 3.33 0.77
CA ASN A 164 -7.26 3.29 1.85
C ASN A 164 -6.38 4.51 1.79
N TYR A 165 -6.12 5.06 2.97
CA TYR A 165 -5.24 6.19 3.11
C TYR A 165 -4.39 6.00 4.37
N SER A 166 -3.10 6.28 4.25
CA SER A 166 -2.17 6.37 5.37
C SER A 166 -1.47 7.72 5.29
N ASP A 167 -1.80 8.60 6.24
CA ASP A 167 -1.17 9.91 6.36
C ASP A 167 0.35 9.79 6.54
N VAL A 168 0.78 8.79 7.32
CA VAL A 168 2.20 8.50 7.60
C VAL A 168 2.93 8.08 6.33
N SER A 169 2.34 7.16 5.56
CA SER A 169 2.97 6.62 4.34
C SER A 169 2.91 7.60 3.17
N SER A 170 2.02 8.60 3.23
CA SER A 170 1.85 9.62 2.19
C SER A 170 2.64 10.89 2.46
N GLN A 171 3.37 11.00 3.58
CA GLN A 171 3.94 12.25 4.05
C GLN A 171 4.87 12.90 3.00
N ASP A 172 5.76 12.13 2.37
CA ASP A 172 6.69 12.66 1.39
C ASP A 172 5.97 13.18 0.13
N MET A 173 4.97 12.43 -0.36
CA MET A 173 4.11 12.86 -1.46
C MET A 173 3.37 14.16 -1.11
N LYS A 174 2.87 14.26 0.13
CA LYS A 174 2.19 15.47 0.60
C LYS A 174 3.12 16.67 0.60
N GLN A 175 4.33 16.53 1.15
CA GLN A 175 5.29 17.62 1.23
C GLN A 175 5.76 18.09 -0.15
N GLU A 176 6.03 17.17 -1.07
CA GLU A 176 6.44 17.56 -2.43
C GLU A 176 5.30 18.25 -3.18
N MET A 177 4.05 17.82 -3.04
CA MET A 177 2.90 18.47 -3.73
C MET A 177 2.75 19.95 -3.38
N ILE A 178 2.95 20.33 -2.11
CA ILE A 178 2.80 21.73 -1.64
C ILE A 178 4.11 22.51 -1.62
N LYS A 179 5.19 21.93 -2.15
CA LYS A 179 6.49 22.57 -2.20
C LYS A 179 6.40 23.93 -2.91
N ASN A 180 6.98 24.97 -2.31
CA ASN A 180 6.92 26.34 -2.84
C ASN A 180 5.52 26.97 -2.90
N ILE A 181 4.48 26.34 -2.34
CA ILE A 181 3.18 26.98 -2.12
C ILE A 181 3.21 27.67 -0.75
N SER A 182 2.83 28.94 -0.67
CA SER A 182 2.88 29.68 0.59
C SER A 182 1.85 29.13 1.60
N LYS A 183 2.23 29.13 2.88
CA LYS A 183 1.35 28.71 3.99
C LYS A 183 0.04 29.50 4.00
N ASP A 184 0.07 30.79 3.67
CA ASP A 184 -1.12 31.64 3.62
C ASP A 184 -2.10 31.22 2.51
N LYS A 185 -1.59 30.79 1.35
CA LYS A 185 -2.44 30.25 0.29
C LYS A 185 -3.09 28.94 0.73
N LEU A 186 -2.30 28.02 1.29
CA LEU A 186 -2.80 26.73 1.79
C LEU A 186 -3.84 26.92 2.90
N ALA A 187 -3.62 27.85 3.83
CA ALA A 187 -4.55 28.13 4.93
C ALA A 187 -5.91 28.66 4.42
N LYS A 188 -5.93 29.40 3.31
CA LYS A 188 -7.16 29.92 2.69
C LYS A 188 -8.04 28.82 2.10
N GLU A 189 -7.46 27.69 1.70
CA GLU A 189 -8.21 26.55 1.15
C GLU A 189 -9.05 25.82 2.21
N ARG A 190 -8.72 25.98 3.51
CA ARG A 190 -9.46 25.40 4.66
C ARG A 190 -9.66 23.87 4.57
N LEU A 191 -8.78 23.19 3.83
CA LEU A 191 -8.74 21.76 3.56
C LEU A 191 -7.28 21.29 3.52
N ASP A 192 -7.04 20.02 3.86
CA ASP A 192 -5.76 19.36 3.58
C ASP A 192 -5.70 18.99 2.09
N ILE A 193 -5.27 19.95 1.28
CA ILE A 193 -5.20 19.78 -0.19
C ILE A 193 -4.34 18.59 -0.60
N PRO A 194 -3.13 18.36 -0.05
CA PRO A 194 -2.36 17.16 -0.36
C PRO A 194 -3.10 15.86 -0.12
N LYS A 195 -3.75 15.73 1.04
CA LYS A 195 -4.57 14.55 1.37
C LYS A 195 -5.72 14.40 0.39
N MET A 196 -6.43 15.49 0.12
CA MET A 196 -7.54 15.52 -0.83
C MET A 196 -7.09 15.06 -2.23
N ALA A 197 -6.01 15.62 -2.75
CA ALA A 197 -5.49 15.29 -4.07
C ALA A 197 -5.09 13.81 -4.19
N ILE A 198 -4.41 13.25 -3.18
CA ILE A 198 -4.06 11.82 -3.15
C ILE A 198 -5.35 10.97 -3.13
N MET A 199 -6.31 11.28 -2.26
CA MET A 199 -7.59 10.55 -2.24
C MET A 199 -8.37 10.68 -3.55
N MET A 200 -8.27 11.82 -4.24
CA MET A 200 -8.90 12.06 -5.54
C MET A 200 -8.27 11.22 -6.65
N HIS A 201 -6.95 11.09 -6.64
CA HIS A 201 -6.23 10.19 -7.54
C HIS A 201 -6.72 8.74 -7.34
N GLU A 202 -6.78 8.26 -6.11
CA GLU A 202 -7.29 6.92 -5.81
C GLU A 202 -8.75 6.73 -6.23
N PHE A 203 -9.59 7.72 -5.97
CA PHE A 203 -10.99 7.76 -6.42
C PHE A 203 -11.10 7.63 -7.95
N ALA A 204 -10.21 8.28 -8.68
CA ALA A 204 -10.21 8.24 -10.13
C ALA A 204 -9.93 6.83 -10.69
N HIS A 205 -9.14 5.98 -10.02
CA HIS A 205 -9.01 4.57 -10.42
C HIS A 205 -10.36 3.83 -10.37
N CYS A 206 -11.15 4.06 -9.32
CA CYS A 206 -12.48 3.48 -9.21
C CYS A 206 -13.41 4.00 -10.31
N ILE A 207 -13.36 5.31 -10.61
CA ILE A 207 -14.13 5.89 -11.71
C ILE A 207 -13.72 5.30 -13.06
N ASP A 208 -12.42 5.13 -13.34
CA ASP A 208 -11.94 4.56 -14.60
C ASP A 208 -12.47 3.13 -14.78
N ILE A 209 -12.31 2.29 -13.76
CA ILE A 209 -12.68 0.87 -13.86
C ILE A 209 -14.19 0.68 -13.79
N LYS A 210 -14.94 1.50 -13.04
CA LYS A 210 -16.41 1.41 -13.03
C LYS A 210 -16.99 1.46 -14.45
N ARG A 211 -16.40 2.24 -15.34
CA ARG A 211 -16.89 2.36 -16.73
C ARG A 211 -16.77 1.06 -17.51
N ASP A 212 -15.99 0.11 -17.01
CA ASP A 212 -15.81 -1.22 -17.58
C ASP A 212 -16.69 -2.28 -16.92
N TYR A 213 -17.30 -1.98 -15.76
CA TYR A 213 -18.13 -2.91 -14.98
C TYR A 213 -19.50 -2.30 -14.62
N LEU A 214 -20.58 -2.88 -15.14
CA LEU A 214 -21.95 -2.43 -14.84
C LEU A 214 -22.38 -2.62 -13.37
N THR A 215 -21.69 -3.47 -12.60
CA THR A 215 -22.06 -3.88 -11.23
C THR A 215 -21.95 -2.78 -10.17
N PHE A 216 -21.39 -1.62 -10.51
CA PHE A 216 -21.18 -0.52 -9.57
C PHE A 216 -22.33 0.49 -9.53
N ASN A 217 -23.35 0.36 -10.37
CA ASN A 217 -24.40 1.37 -10.47
C ASN A 217 -25.46 1.20 -9.37
N ILE A 218 -25.44 2.08 -8.38
CA ILE A 218 -26.38 2.13 -7.24
C ILE A 218 -27.84 2.19 -7.71
N ASN A 219 -28.08 2.72 -8.92
CA ASN A 219 -29.40 2.93 -9.51
C ASN A 219 -29.80 1.87 -10.56
N ALA A 220 -29.04 0.78 -10.72
CA ALA A 220 -29.30 -0.25 -11.75
C ALA A 220 -30.43 -1.24 -11.40
N ALA A 221 -31.55 -0.74 -10.88
CA ALA A 221 -32.72 -1.57 -10.58
C ALA A 221 -33.43 -2.13 -11.84
N ASN A 222 -33.12 -1.64 -13.04
CA ASN A 222 -33.85 -2.00 -14.27
C ASN A 222 -32.95 -2.06 -15.50
N SER A 223 -32.06 -3.05 -15.61
CA SER A 223 -31.44 -3.31 -16.93
C SER A 223 -31.24 -4.79 -17.20
N ASP A 224 -31.95 -5.29 -18.20
CA ASP A 224 -31.71 -6.55 -18.94
C ASP A 224 -30.35 -6.55 -19.68
N LYS A 225 -29.34 -5.89 -19.12
CA LYS A 225 -28.02 -5.75 -19.73
C LYS A 225 -27.16 -6.92 -19.30
N THR A 226 -27.06 -7.90 -20.20
CA THR A 226 -25.90 -8.79 -20.31
C THR A 226 -24.62 -8.00 -20.04
N THR A 227 -23.76 -8.52 -19.17
CA THR A 227 -22.48 -7.93 -18.76
C THR A 227 -21.67 -7.46 -19.96
N ILE A 228 -21.68 -6.15 -20.26
CA ILE A 228 -20.75 -5.56 -21.22
C ILE A 228 -19.49 -5.21 -20.43
N LEU A 229 -18.44 -5.99 -20.61
CA LEU A 229 -17.09 -5.63 -20.17
C LEU A 229 -16.62 -4.47 -21.05
N GLY A 230 -16.47 -3.29 -20.46
CA GLY A 230 -15.82 -2.15 -21.14
C GLY A 230 -14.29 -2.33 -21.18
N THR A 231 -13.61 -1.39 -21.84
CA THR A 231 -12.14 -1.42 -22.00
C THR A 231 -11.50 -0.04 -21.82
N ASN A 232 -12.13 0.87 -21.07
CA ASN A 232 -11.66 2.23 -20.83
C ASN A 232 -10.36 2.22 -20.02
N ALA A 233 -10.30 1.39 -18.98
CA ALA A 233 -9.14 1.21 -18.12
C ALA A 233 -8.07 0.30 -18.75
N ILE A 234 -8.30 -0.21 -19.96
CA ILE A 234 -7.36 -1.01 -20.74
C ILE A 234 -6.67 -0.12 -21.78
N ALA A 235 -5.34 -0.20 -21.83
CA ALA A 235 -4.54 0.55 -22.80
C ALA A 235 -4.95 0.19 -24.23
N PRO A 236 -5.01 1.15 -25.18
CA PRO A 236 -5.62 0.93 -26.50
C PRO A 236 -5.12 -0.31 -27.25
N LYS A 237 -3.81 -0.57 -27.26
CA LYS A 237 -3.20 -1.76 -27.90
C LYS A 237 -3.73 -3.11 -27.41
N PHE A 238 -4.25 -3.17 -26.18
CA PHE A 238 -4.71 -4.42 -25.57
C PHE A 238 -6.23 -4.63 -25.71
N ARG A 239 -7.00 -3.62 -26.11
CA ARG A 239 -8.47 -3.66 -26.05
C ARG A 239 -9.07 -4.78 -26.91
N SER A 240 -8.53 -5.03 -28.10
CA SER A 240 -8.98 -6.10 -29.00
C SER A 240 -8.73 -7.51 -28.44
N HIS A 241 -7.86 -7.64 -27.43
CA HIS A 241 -7.51 -8.91 -26.81
C HIS A 241 -8.35 -9.22 -25.56
N VAL A 242 -9.18 -8.27 -25.10
CA VAL A 242 -10.12 -8.48 -24.00
C VAL A 242 -11.34 -9.23 -24.52
N LYS A 243 -11.48 -10.50 -24.15
CA LYS A 243 -12.57 -11.39 -24.59
C LYS A 243 -13.52 -11.77 -23.46
N ASP A 244 -13.02 -11.72 -22.24
CA ASP A 244 -13.69 -12.17 -21.02
C ASP A 244 -13.05 -11.50 -19.78
N LEU A 245 -13.53 -11.86 -18.59
CA LEU A 245 -13.04 -11.30 -17.34
C LEU A 245 -11.57 -11.67 -17.05
N MET A 246 -11.15 -12.87 -17.46
CA MET A 246 -9.78 -13.36 -17.22
C MET A 246 -8.76 -12.55 -18.03
N SER A 247 -9.03 -12.41 -19.32
CA SER A 247 -8.22 -11.57 -20.22
C SER A 247 -8.28 -10.09 -19.82
N TYR A 248 -9.41 -9.59 -19.32
CA TYR A 248 -9.48 -8.24 -18.74
C TYR A 248 -8.53 -8.09 -17.55
N GLN A 249 -8.51 -9.03 -16.61
CA GLN A 249 -7.65 -8.96 -15.41
C GLN A 249 -6.16 -8.97 -15.78
N GLU A 250 -5.77 -9.85 -16.70
CA GLU A 250 -4.40 -9.95 -17.20
C GLU A 250 -3.97 -8.65 -17.90
N LEU A 251 -4.73 -8.21 -18.90
CA LEU A 251 -4.43 -7.01 -19.69
C LEU A 251 -4.61 -5.72 -18.88
N GLY A 252 -5.44 -5.77 -17.84
CA GLY A 252 -5.60 -4.73 -16.85
C GLY A 252 -4.32 -4.49 -16.05
N SER A 253 -3.60 -5.55 -15.68
CA SER A 253 -2.29 -5.44 -15.03
C SER A 253 -1.23 -4.89 -15.99
N ALA A 254 -1.29 -5.25 -17.27
CA ALA A 254 -0.41 -4.67 -18.30
C ALA A 254 -0.73 -3.19 -18.63
N SER A 255 -1.87 -2.68 -18.16
CA SER A 255 -2.37 -1.32 -18.42
C SER A 255 -2.17 -0.36 -17.23
N THR A 256 -1.33 -0.68 -16.25
CA THR A 256 -1.11 0.14 -15.05
C THR A 256 -0.86 1.61 -15.38
N LEU A 257 0.15 1.93 -16.20
CA LEU A 257 0.45 3.31 -16.56
C LEU A 257 -0.73 4.02 -17.25
N TRP A 258 -1.55 3.30 -18.03
CA TRP A 258 -2.74 3.89 -18.65
C TRP A 258 -3.81 4.31 -17.63
N LYS A 259 -3.94 3.55 -16.54
CA LYS A 259 -4.82 3.86 -15.41
C LYS A 259 -4.25 5.00 -14.56
N GLU A 260 -2.94 4.98 -14.31
CA GLU A 260 -2.24 6.05 -13.58
C GLU A 260 -2.37 7.41 -14.28
N VAL A 261 -2.24 7.44 -15.61
CA VAL A 261 -2.43 8.67 -16.39
C VAL A 261 -3.83 9.24 -16.18
N PHE A 262 -4.87 8.41 -16.19
CA PHE A 262 -6.22 8.90 -15.94
C PHE A 262 -6.38 9.44 -14.51
N ALA A 263 -5.85 8.71 -13.52
CA ALA A 263 -5.96 9.11 -12.13
C ALA A 263 -5.28 10.45 -11.84
N ASP A 264 -4.05 10.63 -12.33
CA ASP A 264 -3.30 11.87 -12.20
C ASP A 264 -3.96 13.04 -12.96
N LEU A 265 -4.50 12.79 -14.16
CA LEU A 265 -5.23 13.82 -14.91
C LEU A 265 -6.54 14.19 -14.21
N TYR A 266 -7.33 13.22 -13.77
CA TYR A 266 -8.59 13.49 -13.06
C TYR A 266 -8.35 14.33 -11.80
N MET A 267 -7.34 13.96 -11.00
CA MET A 267 -6.90 14.72 -9.83
C MET A 267 -6.49 16.16 -10.21
N ALA A 268 -5.68 16.32 -11.25
CA ALA A 268 -5.25 17.64 -11.71
C ALA A 268 -6.46 18.50 -12.16
N GLY A 269 -7.39 17.91 -12.91
CA GLY A 269 -8.64 18.56 -13.33
C GLY A 269 -9.48 19.00 -12.14
N TYR A 270 -9.61 18.14 -11.11
CA TYR A 270 -10.32 18.47 -9.89
C TYR A 270 -9.68 19.68 -9.17
N LEU A 271 -8.34 19.71 -9.06
CA LEU A 271 -7.63 20.86 -8.49
C LEU A 271 -7.88 22.13 -9.29
N TYR A 272 -7.88 22.06 -10.63
CA TYR A 272 -8.16 23.22 -11.48
C TYR A 272 -9.57 23.79 -11.28
N VAL A 273 -10.57 22.95 -11.08
CA VAL A 273 -11.96 23.37 -10.86
C VAL A 273 -12.15 23.95 -9.45
N ASN A 274 -11.65 23.25 -8.43
CA ASN A 274 -12.04 23.50 -7.04
C ASN A 274 -10.99 24.29 -6.25
N HIS A 275 -9.73 24.27 -6.68
CA HIS A 275 -8.60 24.92 -6.01
C HIS A 275 -7.69 25.71 -6.99
N PRO A 276 -8.27 26.56 -7.88
CA PRO A 276 -7.53 27.19 -8.96
C PRO A 276 -6.36 28.08 -8.49
N SER A 277 -6.42 28.59 -7.25
CA SER A 277 -5.41 29.49 -6.68
C SER A 277 -4.03 28.83 -6.47
N ILE A 278 -4.03 27.49 -6.37
CA ILE A 278 -2.85 26.67 -6.10
C ILE A 278 -2.63 25.56 -7.13
N ALA A 279 -3.63 25.26 -7.97
CA ALA A 279 -3.64 24.11 -8.87
C ALA A 279 -2.39 24.01 -9.75
N ASP A 280 -1.99 25.09 -10.42
CA ASP A 280 -0.81 25.07 -11.30
C ASP A 280 0.48 24.70 -10.55
N GLN A 281 0.67 25.22 -9.34
CA GLN A 281 1.85 24.90 -8.54
C GLN A 281 1.82 23.45 -8.06
N ALA A 282 0.67 23.01 -7.54
CA ALA A 282 0.49 21.65 -7.05
C ALA A 282 0.67 20.60 -8.16
N VAL A 283 0.06 20.82 -9.33
CA VAL A 283 0.16 19.92 -10.49
C VAL A 283 1.57 19.91 -11.06
N ASN A 284 2.26 21.06 -11.12
CA ASN A 284 3.66 21.12 -11.55
C ASN A 284 4.59 20.36 -10.59
N ASN A 285 4.40 20.53 -9.29
CA ASN A 285 5.17 19.79 -8.28
C ASN A 285 4.92 18.29 -8.38
N TRP A 286 3.66 17.88 -8.56
CA TRP A 286 3.30 16.48 -8.77
C TRP A 286 3.95 15.91 -10.02
N SER A 287 3.92 16.64 -11.15
CA SER A 287 4.61 16.26 -12.38
C SER A 287 6.11 16.04 -12.17
N LYS A 288 6.78 16.93 -11.42
CA LYS A 288 8.20 16.79 -11.08
C LYS A 288 8.49 15.57 -10.19
N LEU A 289 7.62 15.28 -9.23
CA LEU A 289 7.72 14.09 -8.39
C LEU A 289 7.63 12.82 -9.25
N ARG A 290 6.61 12.72 -10.12
CA ARG A 290 6.46 11.60 -11.05
C ARG A 290 7.66 11.46 -11.98
N ALA A 291 8.17 12.57 -12.52
CA ALA A 291 9.36 12.57 -13.37
C ALA A 291 10.60 12.04 -12.63
N LYS A 292 10.82 12.47 -11.38
CA LYS A 292 11.94 12.00 -10.54
C LYS A 292 11.89 10.49 -10.31
N ASN A 293 10.70 9.92 -10.10
CA ASN A 293 10.53 8.53 -9.73
C ASN A 293 10.40 7.57 -10.93
N THR A 294 10.34 8.09 -12.17
CA THR A 294 10.13 7.31 -13.41
C THR A 294 10.98 6.04 -13.54
N LYS A 295 12.24 6.07 -13.08
CA LYS A 295 13.15 4.92 -13.19
C LYS A 295 12.83 3.79 -12.21
N ASP A 296 12.33 4.15 -11.04
CA ASP A 296 12.03 3.21 -9.96
C ASP A 296 10.54 2.82 -9.97
N ASP A 297 9.71 3.59 -10.69
CA ASP A 297 8.25 3.45 -10.75
C ASP A 297 7.72 3.79 -12.16
N GLU A 298 7.96 2.86 -13.10
CA GLU A 298 7.49 3.00 -14.48
C GLU A 298 5.96 3.07 -14.58
N GLY A 299 5.26 2.47 -13.60
CA GLY A 299 3.80 2.48 -13.51
C GLY A 299 3.25 3.90 -13.38
N HIS A 300 3.88 4.75 -12.56
CA HIS A 300 3.43 6.11 -12.31
C HIS A 300 4.17 7.18 -13.13
N SER A 301 4.79 6.80 -14.24
CA SER A 301 5.54 7.71 -15.11
C SER A 301 4.64 8.61 -15.98
N THR A 302 3.82 9.44 -15.33
CA THR A 302 2.72 10.23 -15.92
C THR A 302 3.09 11.68 -16.24
N SER A 303 4.32 12.11 -15.93
CA SER A 303 4.77 13.52 -16.00
C SER A 303 4.56 14.17 -17.36
N CYS A 304 4.72 13.43 -18.47
CA CYS A 304 4.45 13.94 -19.82
C CYS A 304 3.00 14.43 -19.98
N TRP A 305 2.02 13.62 -19.55
CA TRP A 305 0.60 13.98 -19.64
C TRP A 305 0.25 15.14 -18.70
N LEU A 306 0.82 15.16 -17.48
CA LEU A 306 0.64 16.26 -16.54
C LEU A 306 1.23 17.59 -17.06
N ASN A 307 2.34 17.55 -17.80
CA ASN A 307 2.90 18.73 -18.45
C ASN A 307 2.03 19.23 -19.61
N ILE A 308 1.43 18.33 -20.38
CA ILE A 308 0.45 18.70 -21.43
C ILE A 308 -0.82 19.28 -20.79
N ALA A 309 -1.33 18.67 -19.72
CA ALA A 309 -2.50 19.14 -19.01
C ALA A 309 -2.33 20.58 -18.48
N GLN A 310 -1.10 20.97 -18.13
CA GLN A 310 -0.77 22.33 -17.72
C GLN A 310 -0.94 23.38 -18.84
N THR A 311 -0.82 23.00 -20.12
CA THR A 311 -0.92 23.94 -21.26
C THR A 311 -2.27 23.94 -21.96
N LEU A 312 -3.09 22.91 -21.74
CA LEU A 312 -4.41 22.79 -22.35
C LEU A 312 -5.49 23.58 -21.57
N PRO A 313 -6.63 23.91 -22.23
CA PRO A 313 -7.78 24.49 -21.55
C PRO A 313 -8.22 23.63 -20.36
N LYS A 314 -8.45 24.27 -19.21
CA LYS A 314 -8.84 23.61 -17.96
C LYS A 314 -10.33 23.25 -17.98
N PRO A 315 -10.73 22.15 -17.30
CA PRO A 315 -12.15 21.84 -17.14
C PRO A 315 -12.82 22.94 -16.32
N ARG A 316 -14.09 23.22 -16.61
CA ARG A 316 -14.85 24.28 -15.92
C ARG A 316 -15.69 23.76 -14.77
N SER A 317 -15.95 22.45 -14.75
CA SER A 317 -16.80 21.80 -13.74
C SER A 317 -16.37 20.36 -13.49
N ASN A 318 -16.81 19.79 -12.36
CA ASN A 318 -16.51 18.41 -12.00
C ASN A 318 -17.11 17.39 -13.00
N ASN A 319 -18.18 17.77 -13.71
CA ASN A 319 -18.82 16.92 -14.72
C ASN A 319 -17.96 16.75 -15.98
N GLU A 320 -17.00 17.63 -16.22
CA GLU A 320 -16.10 17.57 -17.38
C GLU A 320 -14.86 16.72 -17.11
N LEU A 321 -14.58 16.34 -15.86
CA LEU A 321 -13.29 15.73 -15.46
C LEU A 321 -12.98 14.44 -16.21
N ILE A 322 -13.97 13.55 -16.37
CA ILE A 322 -13.79 12.27 -17.06
C ILE A 322 -13.40 12.51 -18.52
N ASN A 323 -14.22 13.28 -19.24
CA ASN A 323 -14.00 13.55 -20.66
C ASN A 323 -12.71 14.34 -20.89
N TRP A 324 -12.39 15.29 -20.02
CA TRP A 324 -11.18 16.08 -20.07
C TRP A 324 -9.93 15.20 -19.88
N ALA A 325 -9.93 14.34 -18.85
CA ALA A 325 -8.83 13.40 -18.59
C ALA A 325 -8.64 12.42 -19.75
N ASP A 326 -9.72 11.83 -20.28
CA ASP A 326 -9.64 10.90 -21.41
C ASP A 326 -9.14 11.56 -22.69
N ASN A 327 -9.59 12.78 -22.98
CA ASN A 327 -9.13 13.51 -24.16
C ASN A 327 -7.62 13.72 -24.11
N ILE A 328 -7.08 14.17 -22.97
CA ILE A 328 -5.63 14.34 -22.81
C ILE A 328 -4.92 12.99 -22.88
N ARG A 329 -5.40 12.00 -22.11
CA ARG A 329 -4.83 10.65 -22.04
C ARG A 329 -4.68 10.02 -23.43
N SER A 330 -5.71 10.14 -24.28
CA SER A 330 -5.82 9.51 -25.61
C SER A 330 -5.18 10.29 -26.76
N THR A 331 -5.11 11.62 -26.69
CA THR A 331 -4.56 12.45 -27.77
C THR A 331 -3.08 12.80 -27.56
N SER A 332 -2.60 12.69 -26.32
CA SER A 332 -1.20 12.95 -25.99
C SER A 332 -0.28 11.88 -26.55
N LYS A 333 0.70 12.29 -27.36
CA LYS A 333 1.73 11.40 -27.94
C LYS A 333 2.85 11.08 -26.94
N CYS A 334 2.53 10.95 -25.66
CA CYS A 334 3.50 10.69 -24.59
C CYS A 334 4.07 9.27 -24.62
N LYS A 335 3.29 8.28 -25.07
CA LYS A 335 3.73 6.89 -25.24
C LYS A 335 3.11 6.29 -26.49
N SER A 336 3.82 6.39 -27.61
CA SER A 336 3.34 5.96 -28.93
C SER A 336 3.00 4.46 -28.98
N ASP A 337 3.67 3.65 -28.17
CA ASP A 337 3.44 2.20 -28.10
C ASP A 337 2.13 1.79 -27.43
N PHE A 338 1.38 2.72 -26.81
CA PHE A 338 0.02 2.44 -26.36
C PHE A 338 -0.98 2.30 -27.51
N TYR A 339 -0.64 2.83 -28.68
CA TYR A 339 -1.55 2.94 -29.83
C TYR A 339 -1.17 2.00 -30.99
N LYS A 340 -0.09 1.23 -30.85
CA LYS A 340 0.33 0.23 -31.83
C LYS A 340 -0.26 -1.13 -31.42
N SER A 341 -1.18 -1.66 -32.22
CA SER A 341 -1.80 -2.97 -32.02
C SER A 341 -0.84 -4.12 -32.32
#